data_AF-A0A417S3S3-F1
#
_entry.id   AF-A0A417S3S3-F1
#
_cell.length_a   1.000
_cell.length_b   1.000
_cell.length_c   1.000
_cell.angle_alpha   90.00
_cell.angle_beta   90.00
_cell.angle_gamma   90.00
#
_symmetry.space_group_name_H-M   'P 1'
#
loop_
_entity.id
_entity.type
_entity.pdbx_description
1 polymer ?
#
loop_
_entity_poly.entity_id
_entity_poly.type
_entity_poly.pdbx_seq_one_letter_code
_entity_poly.pdbx_strand_id
1 'polypeptide(L)'
;MSAKNRDNKNRWRNITVGFRVSPEENELINRAVALSGLPKQEYCYRRCLNQDVVVQGNPRVYKALKTEFATVLAELKRIEAGKGVDDELLSVIELISIILGGLKGEDANGE
;
A
#
# COMPACT_ATOMS: atom_id res chain seq x y z
N MET A 1 -0.94 13.47 -21.69
CA MET A 1 -1.61 12.25 -22.19
C MET A 1 -1.12 11.07 -21.37
N SER A 2 -2.03 10.32 -20.73
CA SER A 2 -1.65 9.13 -19.96
C SER A 2 -1.01 8.09 -20.89
N ALA A 3 0.12 7.52 -20.50
CA ALA A 3 0.81 6.51 -21.29
C ALA A 3 -0.10 5.28 -21.45
N LYS A 4 -0.36 4.87 -22.69
CA LYS A 4 -1.18 3.67 -22.97
C LYS A 4 -0.44 2.45 -22.46
N ASN A 5 -1.01 1.79 -21.46
CA ASN A 5 -0.40 0.67 -20.77
C ASN A 5 -0.96 -0.66 -21.31
N ARG A 6 -0.08 -1.64 -21.56
CA ARG A 6 -0.44 -2.98 -22.03
C ARG A 6 -0.31 -3.98 -20.89
N ASP A 7 -1.09 -5.05 -20.94
CA ASP A 7 -0.83 -6.22 -20.08
C ASP A 7 0.22 -7.16 -20.70
N ASN A 8 0.56 -8.23 -19.97
CA ASN A 8 1.55 -9.23 -20.38
C ASN A 8 1.13 -10.03 -21.63
N LYS A 9 -0.10 -9.85 -22.12
CA LYS A 9 -0.65 -10.48 -23.33
C LYS A 9 -0.84 -9.46 -24.47
N ASN A 10 -0.18 -8.30 -24.40
CA ASN A 10 -0.26 -7.22 -25.39
C ASN A 10 -1.67 -6.62 -25.58
N ARG A 11 -2.58 -6.78 -24.61
CA ARG A 11 -3.92 -6.18 -24.66
C ARG A 11 -3.86 -4.76 -24.10
N TRP A 12 -4.53 -3.83 -24.78
CA TRP A 12 -4.59 -2.43 -24.35
C TRP A 12 -5.52 -2.25 -23.15
N ARG A 13 -5.05 -1.56 -22.11
CA ARG A 13 -5.88 -1.15 -20.97
C ARG A 13 -6.59 0.18 -21.29
N ASN A 14 -7.63 0.13 -22.12
CA ASN A 14 -8.37 1.30 -22.62
C ASN A 14 -9.79 1.47 -22.00
N ILE A 15 -10.21 0.57 -21.11
CA ILE A 15 -11.50 0.65 -20.40
C ILE A 15 -11.27 1.26 -19.01
N THR A 16 -12.12 2.22 -18.64
CA THR A 16 -12.14 2.81 -17.29
C THR A 16 -13.20 2.12 -16.44
N VAL A 17 -12.82 1.70 -15.24
CA VAL A 17 -13.72 1.19 -14.20
C VAL A 17 -13.72 2.18 -13.03
N GLY A 18 -14.89 2.67 -12.64
CA GLY A 18 -15.05 3.66 -11.57
C GLY A 18 -15.88 3.10 -10.41
N PHE A 19 -15.49 3.45 -9.19
CA PHE A 19 -16.17 3.05 -7.95
C PHE A 19 -16.48 4.29 -7.10
N ARG A 20 -17.54 4.21 -6.28
CA ARG A 20 -17.81 5.20 -5.24
C ARG A 20 -17.14 4.74 -3.95
N VAL A 21 -16.50 5.68 -3.28
CA VAL A 21 -15.82 5.47 -2.00
C VAL A 21 -16.11 6.67 -1.09
N SER A 22 -16.12 6.45 0.21
CA SER A 22 -16.15 7.52 1.21
C SER A 22 -14.81 8.30 1.20
N PRO A 23 -14.76 9.48 1.83
CA PRO A 23 -13.49 10.21 2.02
C PRO A 23 -12.42 9.37 2.72
N GLU A 24 -12.79 8.63 3.76
CA GLU A 24 -11.92 7.78 4.57
C GLU A 24 -11.36 6.61 3.73
N GLU A 25 -12.24 5.93 2.98
CA GLU A 25 -11.84 4.86 2.04
C GLU A 25 -10.89 5.39 0.95
N ASN A 26 -11.12 6.60 0.45
CA ASN A 26 -10.22 7.22 -0.51
C ASN A 26 -8.83 7.49 0.10
N GLU A 27 -8.75 7.94 1.35
CA GLU A 27 -7.47 8.10 2.05
C GLU A 27 -6.74 6.77 2.21
N LEU A 28 -7.43 5.72 2.68
CA LEU A 28 -6.85 4.38 2.84
C LEU A 28 -6.28 3.84 1.52
N ILE A 29 -7.03 3.98 0.43
CA ILE A 29 -6.56 3.59 -0.91
C ILE A 29 -5.32 4.38 -1.31
N ASN A 30 -5.30 5.70 -1.08
CA ASN A 30 -4.15 6.54 -1.45
C ASN A 30 -2.90 6.19 -0.65
N ARG A 31 -3.02 5.91 0.66
CA ARG A 31 -1.89 5.46 1.49
C ARG A 31 -1.35 4.12 0.98
N ALA A 32 -2.22 3.15 0.72
CA ALA A 32 -1.81 1.84 0.21
C ALA A 32 -1.12 1.93 -1.17
N VAL A 33 -1.62 2.78 -2.07
CA VAL A 33 -0.98 3.06 -3.37
C VAL A 33 0.41 3.65 -3.17
N ALA A 34 0.57 4.66 -2.31
CA ALA A 34 1.85 5.31 -2.04
C ALA A 34 2.88 4.31 -1.47
N LEU A 35 2.44 3.48 -0.54
CA LEU A 35 3.24 2.44 0.08
C LEU A 35 3.67 1.33 -0.90
N SER A 36 2.81 0.97 -1.86
CA SER A 36 3.13 -0.04 -2.87
C SER A 36 4.20 0.40 -3.88
N GLY A 37 4.42 1.72 -4.03
CA GLY A 37 5.28 2.27 -5.06
C GLY A 37 4.73 2.16 -6.49
N LEU A 38 3.51 1.63 -6.67
CA LEU A 38 2.83 1.49 -7.95
C LEU A 38 1.95 2.71 -8.27
N PRO A 39 1.68 3.00 -9.56
CA PRO A 39 0.64 3.97 -9.92
C PRO A 39 -0.74 3.46 -9.48
N LYS A 40 -1.65 4.38 -9.09
CA LYS A 40 -2.99 4.06 -8.56
C LYS A 40 -3.78 3.08 -9.43
N GLN A 41 -3.74 3.28 -10.76
CA GLN A 41 -4.38 2.36 -11.71
C GLN A 41 -3.85 0.93 -11.59
N GLU A 42 -2.53 0.79 -11.45
CA GLU A 42 -1.85 -0.50 -11.37
C GLU A 42 -2.10 -1.23 -10.06
N TYR A 43 -2.04 -0.50 -8.96
CA TYR A 43 -2.42 -1.03 -7.65
C TYR A 43 -3.85 -1.57 -7.67
N CYS A 44 -4.81 -0.78 -8.15
CA CYS A 44 -6.22 -1.15 -8.13
C CYS A 44 -6.52 -2.39 -8.98
N TYR A 45 -6.05 -2.47 -10.23
CA TYR A 45 -6.38 -3.65 -11.05
C TYR A 45 -5.70 -4.92 -10.53
N ARG A 46 -4.47 -4.82 -9.98
CA ARG A 46 -3.78 -5.99 -9.39
C ARG A 46 -4.56 -6.52 -8.20
N ARG A 47 -4.98 -5.64 -7.28
CA ARG A 47 -5.82 -6.03 -6.14
C ARG A 47 -7.18 -6.59 -6.55
N CYS A 48 -7.87 -5.96 -7.51
CA CYS A 48 -9.16 -6.46 -8.02
C CYS A 48 -9.07 -7.83 -8.71
N LEU A 49 -7.92 -8.17 -9.29
CA LEU A 49 -7.69 -9.44 -9.96
C LEU A 49 -7.02 -10.49 -9.06
N ASN A 50 -6.91 -10.24 -7.75
CA ASN A 50 -6.17 -11.08 -6.79
C ASN A 50 -4.72 -11.38 -7.25
N GLN A 51 -4.08 -10.43 -7.94
CA GLN A 51 -2.67 -10.53 -8.29
C GLN A 51 -1.82 -9.98 -7.14
N ASP A 52 -0.77 -10.72 -6.78
CA ASP A 52 0.14 -10.30 -5.71
C ASP A 52 0.74 -8.92 -5.99
N VAL A 53 0.61 -8.03 -5.02
CA VAL A 53 1.27 -6.72 -5.02
C VAL A 53 2.58 -6.88 -4.29
N VAL A 54 3.63 -7.27 -5.03
CA VAL A 54 4.99 -7.36 -4.50
C VAL A 54 5.58 -5.96 -4.42
N VAL A 55 5.80 -5.47 -3.20
CA VAL A 55 6.50 -4.21 -2.96
C VAL A 55 7.99 -4.42 -3.15
N GLN A 56 8.56 -3.87 -4.22
CA GLN A 56 10.00 -3.90 -4.43
C GLN A 56 10.65 -2.71 -3.73
N GLY A 57 11.70 -2.97 -2.96
CA GLY A 57 12.46 -1.94 -2.27
C GLY A 57 13.00 -0.90 -3.26
N ASN A 58 12.60 0.36 -3.08
CA ASN A 58 13.16 1.49 -3.83
C ASN A 58 13.17 2.76 -2.95
N PRO A 59 13.93 3.81 -3.31
CA PRO A 59 14.02 5.03 -2.50
C PRO A 59 12.69 5.73 -2.22
N ARG A 60 11.70 5.62 -3.13
CA ARG A 60 10.36 6.18 -2.93
C ARG A 60 9.56 5.39 -1.90
N VAL A 61 9.62 4.05 -1.96
CA VAL A 61 9.01 3.14 -0.99
C VAL A 61 9.62 3.37 0.40
N TYR A 62 10.94 3.50 0.49
CA TYR A 62 11.61 3.81 1.77
C TYR A 62 11.17 5.16 2.34
N LYS A 63 11.05 6.20 1.51
CA LYS A 63 10.57 7.51 1.94
C LYS A 63 9.11 7.46 2.40
N ALA A 64 8.24 6.74 1.69
CA ALA A 64 6.85 6.55 2.07
C ALA A 64 6.72 5.82 3.41
N LEU A 65 7.44 4.70 3.58
CA LEU A 65 7.48 3.93 4.83
C LEU A 65 7.97 4.80 6.00
N LYS A 66 9.04 5.57 5.82
CA LYS A 66 9.56 6.45 6.87
C LYS A 66 8.52 7.50 7.30
N THR A 67 7.78 8.06 6.35
CA THR A 67 6.71 9.03 6.64
C THR A 67 5.57 8.37 7.42
N GLU A 68 5.08 7.20 6.97
CA GLU A 68 4.00 6.50 7.66
C GLU A 68 4.41 6.06 9.07
N PHE A 69 5.66 5.61 9.27
CA PHE A 69 6.19 5.33 10.60
C PHE A 69 6.18 6.56 11.52
N ALA A 70 6.49 7.74 10.99
CA ALA A 70 6.42 8.98 11.77
C ALA A 70 4.98 9.32 12.17
N THR A 71 4.01 9.08 11.29
CA THR A 71 2.58 9.26 11.58
C THR A 71 2.11 8.28 12.65
N VAL A 72 2.41 6.99 12.50
CA VAL A 72 2.09 5.95 13.49
C VAL A 72 2.71 6.30 14.85
N LEU A 73 3.99 6.71 14.87
CA LEU A 73 4.68 7.08 16.10
C LEU A 73 4.08 8.34 16.75
N ALA A 74 3.59 9.29 15.96
CA ALA A 74 2.89 10.46 16.48
C ALA A 74 1.55 10.08 17.11
N GLU A 75 0.77 9.20 16.48
CA GLU A 75 -0.49 8.72 17.04
C GLU A 75 -0.28 7.87 18.29
N LEU A 76 0.68 6.93 18.28
CA LEU A 76 1.03 6.14 19.48
C LEU A 76 1.48 7.02 20.65
N LYS A 77 2.20 8.13 20.38
CA LYS A 77 2.57 9.10 21.43
C LYS A 77 1.39 9.89 21.98
N ARG A 78 0.31 10.06 21.20
CA ARG A 78 -0.92 10.73 21.67
C ARG A 78 -1.81 9.81 22.49
N ILE A 79 -1.64 8.49 22.39
CA ILE A 79 -2.37 7.54 23.22
C ILE A 79 -1.85 7.64 24.65
N GLU A 80 -2.67 8.21 25.54
CA GLU A 80 -2.46 8.15 26.99
C GLU A 80 -2.71 6.73 27.51
N ALA A 81 -1.98 6.35 28.56
CA ALA A 81 -2.14 5.06 29.22
C ALA A 81 -3.61 4.81 29.61
N GLY A 82 -4.28 3.92 28.87
CA GLY A 82 -5.67 3.52 29.12
C GLY A 82 -6.69 3.90 28.03
N LYS A 83 -6.32 4.69 27.01
CA LYS A 83 -7.16 4.83 25.81
C LYS A 83 -6.83 3.69 24.83
N GLY A 84 -7.86 3.03 24.33
CA GLY A 84 -7.72 1.97 23.32
C GLY A 84 -7.00 2.48 22.07
N VAL A 85 -6.33 1.57 21.38
CA VAL A 85 -5.72 1.85 20.07
C VAL A 85 -6.85 1.86 19.04
N ASP A 86 -6.87 2.88 18.19
CA ASP A 86 -7.84 3.01 17.11
C ASP A 86 -7.67 1.91 16.04
N ASP A 87 -8.77 1.37 15.51
CA ASP A 87 -8.78 0.26 14.55
C ASP A 87 -8.17 0.66 13.19
N GLU A 88 -8.28 1.93 12.80
CA GLU A 88 -7.61 2.43 11.59
C GLU A 88 -6.09 2.46 11.78
N LEU A 89 -5.61 2.85 12.97
CA LEU A 89 -4.18 2.81 13.30
C LEU A 89 -3.66 1.36 13.29
N LEU A 90 -4.42 0.40 13.82
CA LEU A 90 -4.07 -1.02 13.74
C LEU A 90 -3.99 -1.50 12.29
N SER A 91 -4.94 -1.10 11.45
CA SER A 91 -4.96 -1.45 10.01
C SER A 91 -3.73 -0.91 9.27
N VAL A 92 -3.29 0.32 9.59
CA VAL A 92 -2.07 0.90 9.02
C VAL A 92 -0.82 0.16 9.48
N ILE A 93 -0.73 -0.20 10.77
CA ILE A 93 0.38 -0.98 11.33
C ILE A 93 0.47 -2.37 10.68
N GLU A 94 -0.66 -3.04 10.48
CA GLU A 94 -0.73 -4.34 9.82
C GLU A 94 -0.25 -4.25 8.36
N LEU A 95 -0.72 -3.24 7.61
CA LEU A 95 -0.29 -3.02 6.23
C LEU A 95 1.23 -2.78 6.14
N ILE A 96 1.79 -1.96 7.03
CA ILE A 96 3.25 -1.72 7.10
C ILE A 96 3.99 -3.03 7.40
N SER A 97 3.46 -3.86 8.30
CA SER A 97 4.07 -5.15 8.67
C SER A 97 4.08 -6.14 7.51
N ILE A 98 3.00 -6.23 6.74
CA ILE A 98 2.92 -7.05 5.52
C ILE A 98 3.95 -6.59 4.48
N ILE A 99 4.07 -5.27 4.28
CA ILE A 99 5.02 -4.70 3.31
C ILE A 99 6.46 -4.99 3.75
N LEU A 100 6.78 -4.83 5.04
CA LEU A 100 8.11 -5.15 5.57
C LEU A 100 8.43 -6.65 5.47
N GLY A 101 7.45 -7.53 5.73
CA GLY A 101 7.59 -8.96 5.51
C GLY A 101 7.91 -9.29 4.05
N GLY A 102 7.24 -8.64 3.10
CA GLY A 102 7.53 -8.80 1.67
C GLY A 102 8.85 -8.19 1.22
N LEU A 103 9.34 -7.13 1.87
CA LEU A 103 10.63 -6.48 1.56
C LEU A 103 11.84 -7.24 2.10
N LYS A 104 11.68 -7.98 3.21
CA LYS A 104 12.79 -8.72 3.82
C LYS A 104 13.25 -9.91 2.98
N GLY A 105 12.50 -10.27 1.93
CA GLY A 105 12.76 -11.49 1.18
C GLY A 105 12.51 -12.73 2.03
N GLU A 106 12.17 -13.82 1.37
CA GLU A 106 12.40 -15.15 1.91
C GLU A 106 13.92 -15.37 2.01
N ASP A 107 14.58 -14.72 2.97
CA ASP A 107 15.91 -15.13 3.46
C ASP A 107 15.75 -16.38 4.35
N ALA A 108 15.07 -17.39 3.81
CA ALA A 108 14.90 -18.72 4.37
C ALA A 108 15.11 -19.79 3.28
N ASN A 109 16.01 -19.53 2.32
CA ASN A 109 16.79 -20.61 1.71
C ASN A 109 18.17 -20.63 2.40
N GLY A 110 18.12 -21.05 3.65
CA GLY A 110 19.26 -21.58 4.38
C GLY A 110 18.93 -23.01 4.78
N GLU A 111 18.91 -23.91 3.79
CA GLU A 111 19.32 -25.33 3.81
C GLU A 111 19.04 -25.99 2.45
#